data_AF-A0A3P7N7L7-F1
#
_entry.id   AF-A0A3P7N7L7-F1
#
_cell.length_a   1.000
_cell.length_b   1.000
_cell.length_c   1.000
_cell.angle_alpha   90.00
_cell.angle_beta   90.00
_cell.angle_gamma   90.00
#
_symmetry.space_group_name_H-M   'P 1'
#
loop_
_entity.id
_entity.type
_entity.pdbx_description
1 polymer ?
#
loop_
_entity_poly.entity_id
_entity_poly.type
_entity_poly.pdbx_seq_one_letter_code
_entity_poly.pdbx_strand_id
1 'polypeptide(L)'
;IGIGPIAWFIATELADPCYRTQVESLSISAQYLTCFLCPIIYLPLEELIGPISFLIFIIPLTITALCIYYFMPETRNRSPEEIHELLEGKN
;
A
#
# COMPACT_ATOMS: atom_id res chain seq x y z
N ILE A 1 -5.44 -16.70 -5.49
CA ILE A 1 -5.16 -15.37 -6.06
C ILE A 1 -5.29 -14.38 -4.92
N GLY A 2 -4.15 -13.99 -4.35
CA GLY A 2 -4.09 -13.17 -3.14
C GLY A 2 -4.23 -11.68 -3.47
N ILE A 3 -4.63 -10.90 -2.48
CA ILE A 3 -4.71 -9.44 -2.55
C ILE A 3 -3.31 -8.80 -2.72
N GLY A 4 -2.25 -9.57 -2.43
CA GLY A 4 -0.85 -9.17 -2.55
C GLY A 4 -0.43 -8.68 -3.96
N PRO A 5 -0.55 -9.49 -5.02
CA PRO A 5 -0.20 -9.05 -6.37
C PRO A 5 -1.02 -7.84 -6.85
N ILE A 6 -2.31 -7.75 -6.50
CA ILE A 6 -3.16 -6.59 -6.85
C ILE A 6 -2.61 -5.28 -6.30
N ALA A 7 -2.11 -5.27 -5.06
CA ALA A 7 -1.54 -4.07 -4.46
C ALA A 7 -0.29 -3.57 -5.20
N TRP A 8 0.54 -4.49 -5.70
CA TRP A 8 1.71 -4.15 -6.52
C TRP A 8 1.31 -3.62 -7.90
N PHE A 9 0.29 -4.22 -8.53
CA PHE A 9 -0.20 -3.73 -9.82
C PHE A 9 -0.80 -2.32 -9.71
N ILE A 10 -1.63 -2.06 -8.70
CA ILE A 10 -2.24 -0.73 -8.52
C ILE A 10 -1.18 0.37 -8.36
N ALA A 11 -0.12 0.14 -7.60
CA ALA A 11 0.94 1.13 -7.40
C ALA A 11 1.69 1.47 -8.71
N THR A 12 1.87 0.49 -9.59
CA THR A 12 2.53 0.68 -10.89
C THR A 12 1.58 1.22 -11.97
N GLU A 13 0.28 0.93 -11.87
CA GLU A 13 -0.76 1.50 -12.74
C GLU A 13 -1.00 2.98 -12.46
N LEU A 14 -0.95 3.40 -11.18
CA LEU A 14 -1.12 4.79 -10.78
C LEU A 14 0.13 5.66 -11.06
N ALA A 15 1.29 5.03 -11.24
CA ALA A 15 2.54 5.73 -11.51
C ALA A 15 2.70 6.04 -13.00
N ASP A 16 3.01 7.31 -13.27
CA ASP A 16 3.35 7.81 -14.60
C ASP A 16 4.50 6.96 -15.19
N PRO A 17 4.39 6.51 -16.46
CA PRO A 17 5.39 5.65 -17.11
C PRO A 17 6.85 6.12 -16.96
N CYS A 18 7.09 7.44 -16.85
CA CYS A 18 8.42 7.99 -16.68
C CYS A 18 9.02 7.69 -15.29
N TYR A 19 8.18 7.56 -14.26
CA TYR A 19 8.59 7.45 -12.85
C TYR A 19 8.32 6.05 -12.24
N ARG A 20 7.73 5.12 -12.99
CA ARG A 20 7.37 3.77 -12.52
C ARG A 20 8.50 3.07 -11.76
N THR A 21 9.71 3.02 -12.33
CA THR A 21 10.85 2.33 -11.69
C THR A 21 11.25 2.96 -10.35
N GLN A 22 11.16 4.29 -10.24
CA GLN A 22 11.48 4.98 -8.98
C GLN A 22 10.43 4.67 -7.91
N VAL A 23 9.13 4.76 -8.26
CA VAL A 23 8.02 4.45 -7.35
C VAL A 23 8.07 2.99 -6.89
N GLU A 24 8.36 2.07 -7.81
CA GLU A 24 8.50 0.65 -7.51
C GLU A 24 9.67 0.40 -6.56
N SER A 25 10.85 0.97 -6.84
CA SER A 25 12.03 0.81 -5.97
C SER A 25 11.80 1.35 -4.55
N LEU A 26 11.09 2.47 -4.41
CA LEU A 26 10.74 3.05 -3.12
C LEU A 26 9.74 2.16 -2.36
N SER A 27 8.75 1.64 -3.07
CA SER A 27 7.74 0.73 -2.51
C SER A 27 8.37 -0.56 -2.00
N ILE A 28 9.27 -1.16 -2.79
CA ILE A 28 10.03 -2.35 -2.40
C ILE A 28 10.92 -2.04 -1.19
N SER A 29 11.62 -0.91 -1.19
CA SER A 29 12.45 -0.50 -0.06
C SER A 29 11.63 -0.34 1.23
N ALA A 30 10.46 0.30 1.16
CA ALA A 30 9.56 0.44 2.29
C ALA A 30 9.02 -0.92 2.78
N GLN A 31 8.74 -1.85 1.85
CA GLN A 31 8.30 -3.21 2.18
C GLN A 31 9.37 -3.96 2.97
N TYR A 32 10.63 -3.93 2.52
CA TYR A 32 11.73 -4.58 3.23
C TYR A 32 12.03 -3.93 4.59
N LEU A 33 11.96 -2.60 4.67
CA LEU A 33 12.08 -1.89 5.95
C LEU A 33 10.99 -2.31 6.93
N THR A 34 9.76 -2.43 6.46
CA THR A 34 8.63 -2.88 7.29
C THR A 34 8.83 -4.33 7.74
N CYS A 35 9.27 -5.24 6.85
CA CYS A 35 9.61 -6.61 7.22
C CYS A 35 10.73 -6.69 8.26
N PHE A 36 11.65 -5.73 8.30
CA PHE A 36 12.70 -5.65 9.30
C PHE A 36 12.19 -5.08 10.64
N LEU A 37 11.39 -4.01 10.60
CA LEU A 37 10.85 -3.35 11.79
C LEU A 37 9.77 -4.17 12.51
N CYS A 38 8.92 -4.89 11.75
CA CYS A 38 7.85 -5.71 12.31
C CYS A 38 8.33 -6.69 13.40
N PRO A 39 9.30 -7.58 13.16
CA PRO A 39 9.80 -8.50 14.18
C PRO A 39 10.50 -7.77 15.33
N ILE A 40 11.21 -6.67 15.08
CA ILE A 40 11.86 -5.88 16.14
C ILE A 40 10.84 -5.33 17.14
N ILE A 41 9.69 -4.88 16.66
CA ILE A 41 8.60 -4.35 17.51
C ILE A 41 7.77 -5.49 18.10
N TYR A 42 7.53 -6.55 17.32
CA TYR A 42 6.70 -7.67 17.72
C TYR A 42 7.32 -8.51 18.85
N LEU A 43 8.61 -8.85 18.76
CA LEU A 43 9.30 -9.69 19.74
C LEU A 43 9.18 -9.18 21.20
N PRO A 44 9.52 -7.91 21.53
CA PRO A 44 9.39 -7.41 22.90
C PRO A 44 7.93 -7.29 23.35
N LEU A 45 7.01 -7.03 22.41
CA LEU A 45 5.58 -7.00 22.72
C LEU A 45 5.06 -8.41 23.03
N GLU A 46 5.46 -9.42 22.27
CA GLU A 46 5.07 -10.82 22.48
C GLU A 46 5.48 -11.29 23.88
N GLU A 47 6.69 -10.94 24.34
CA GLU A 47 7.15 -11.30 25.69
C GLU A 47 6.32 -10.63 26.81
N LEU A 48 5.75 -9.45 26.57
CA LEU A 48 4.97 -8.71 27.56
C LEU A 48 3.49 -9.13 27.61
N ILE A 49 2.87 -9.37 26.46
CA ILE A 49 1.39 -9.45 26.30
C ILE A 49 0.95 -10.75 25.62
N GLY A 50 1.89 -11.59 25.18
CA GLY A 50 1.61 -12.85 24.50
C GLY A 50 0.95 -12.67 23.12
N PRO A 51 0.05 -13.58 22.69
CA PRO A 51 -0.53 -13.59 21.34
C PRO A 51 -1.32 -12.32 20.97
N ILE A 52 -1.75 -11.53 21.97
CA ILE A 52 -2.50 -10.28 21.78
C ILE A 52 -1.63 -9.21 21.09
N SER A 53 -0.31 -9.35 21.15
CA SER A 53 0.68 -8.48 20.51
C SER A 53 0.51 -8.37 19.00
N PHE A 54 -0.13 -9.35 18.34
CA PHE A 54 -0.46 -9.29 16.92
C PHE A 54 -1.46 -8.17 16.57
N LEU A 55 -2.27 -7.70 17.53
CA LEU A 55 -3.25 -6.62 17.30
C LEU A 55 -2.58 -5.30 16.89
N ILE A 56 -1.28 -5.12 17.16
CA ILE A 56 -0.55 -3.92 16.71
C ILE A 56 -0.59 -3.75 15.19
N PHE A 57 -0.71 -4.84 14.43
CA PHE A 57 -0.80 -4.80 12.97
C PHE A 57 -2.13 -4.24 12.45
N ILE A 58 -3.18 -4.17 13.28
CA ILE A 58 -4.46 -3.57 12.88
C ILE A 58 -4.31 -2.07 12.59
N ILE A 59 -3.39 -1.38 13.28
CA ILE A 59 -3.17 0.07 13.11
C ILE A 59 -2.71 0.40 11.67
N PRO A 60 -1.60 -0.15 11.15
CA PRO A 60 -1.20 0.11 9.76
C PRO A 60 -2.21 -0.43 8.74
N LEU A 61 -2.91 -1.54 9.04
CA LEU A 61 -3.98 -2.07 8.17
C LEU A 61 -5.14 -1.08 8.03
N THR A 62 -5.61 -0.51 9.13
CA THR A 62 -6.72 0.46 9.14
C THR A 62 -6.32 1.77 8.48
N ILE A 63 -5.10 2.27 8.74
CA ILE A 63 -4.57 3.46 8.06
C ILE A 63 -4.51 3.20 6.55
N THR A 64 -3.97 2.06 6.11
CA THR A 64 -3.88 1.71 4.69
C THR A 64 -5.27 1.60 4.06
N ALA A 65 -6.23 0.98 4.74
CA ALA A 65 -7.61 0.87 4.27
C ALA A 65 -8.28 2.25 4.11
N LEU A 66 -8.05 3.17 5.06
CA LEU A 66 -8.53 4.55 4.96
C LEU A 66 -7.84 5.30 3.82
N CYS A 67 -6.52 5.15 3.68
CA CYS A 67 -5.79 5.76 2.57
C CYS A 67 -6.32 5.27 1.23
N ILE A 68 -6.55 3.97 1.06
CA ILE A 68 -7.16 3.43 -0.15
C ILE A 68 -8.56 4.05 -0.35
N TYR A 69 -9.39 4.11 0.68
CA TYR A 69 -10.74 4.67 0.58
C TYR A 69 -10.77 6.15 0.15
N TYR A 70 -9.83 6.98 0.64
CA TYR A 70 -9.80 8.41 0.31
C TYR A 70 -9.00 8.74 -0.96
N PHE A 71 -7.86 8.07 -1.18
CA PHE A 71 -6.94 8.39 -2.27
C PHE A 71 -7.17 7.56 -3.53
N MET A 72 -7.83 6.41 -3.43
CA MET A 72 -8.19 5.60 -4.59
C MET A 72 -9.59 6.00 -5.07
N PRO A 73 -9.72 6.84 -6.12
CA PRO A 73 -11.02 6.96 -6.80
C PRO A 73 -11.37 5.57 -7.36
N GLU A 74 -12.63 5.16 -7.20
CA GLU A 74 -13.13 3.85 -7.62
C GLU A 74 -12.71 3.54 -9.07
N THR A 75 -11.66 2.74 -9.26
CA THR A 75 -11.13 2.33 -10.59
C THR A 75 -11.99 1.24 -11.24
N ARG A 76 -13.11 0.87 -10.60
CA ARG A 76 -13.97 -0.24 -11.02
C ARG A 76 -14.80 0.19 -12.25
N ASN A 77 -14.41 -0.32 -13.43
CA ASN A 77 -15.02 -0.13 -14.76
C ASN A 77 -14.64 1.14 -15.55
N ARG A 78 -13.47 1.75 -15.32
CA ARG A 78 -12.95 2.83 -16.17
C ARG A 78 -11.69 2.37 -16.89
N SER A 79 -11.55 2.67 -18.17
CA SER A 79 -10.30 2.33 -18.89
C SER A 79 -9.14 3.20 -18.36
N PRO A 80 -7.89 2.73 -18.39
CA PRO A 80 -6.74 3.51 -17.93
C PRO A 80 -6.59 4.84 -18.69
N GLU A 81 -7.10 4.96 -19.91
CA GLU A 81 -7.14 6.23 -20.65
C GLU A 81 -8.13 7.25 -20.02
N GLU A 82 -9.32 6.83 -19.58
CA GLU A 82 -10.29 7.72 -18.90
C GLU A 82 -9.77 8.26 -17.55
N ILE A 83 -8.96 7.47 -16.85
CA ILE A 83 -8.40 7.86 -15.54
C ILE A 83 -7.32 8.94 -15.72
N HIS A 84 -6.49 8.82 -16.75
CA HIS A 84 -5.50 9.86 -17.09
C HIS A 84 -6.18 11.17 -17.51
N GLU A 85 -7.25 11.12 -18.31
CA GLU A 85 -8.03 12.31 -18.68
C GLU A 85 -8.72 12.98 -17.48
N LEU A 86 -9.20 12.21 -16.50
CA LEU A 86 -9.79 12.74 -15.27
C LEU A 86 -8.76 13.40 -14.32
N LEU A 87 -7.51 12.91 -14.33
CA LEU A 87 -6.42 13.47 -13.53
C LEU A 87 -5.78 14.71 -14.19
N GLU A 88 -5.68 14.73 -15.52
CA GLU A 88 -5.16 15.88 -16.28
C GLU A 88 -6.22 16.97 -16.57
N GLY A 89 -7.51 16.60 -16.62
CA GLY A 89 -8.62 17.48 -16.97
C GLY A 89 -9.18 18.36 -15.85
N LYS A 90 -8.60 18.30 -14.64
CA LYS A 90 -9.02 19.15 -13.53
C LYS A 90 -8.28 20.50 -13.54
N ASN A 91 -8.69 21.38 -14.46
CA ASN A 91 -8.60 22.84 -14.31
C ASN A 91 -9.89 23.36 -13.67
#